data_AF-T1BF08-F1
#
_entry.id   AF-T1BF08-F1
#
_cell.length_a   1.000
_cell.length_b   1.000
_cell.length_c   1.000
_cell.angle_alpha   90.00
_cell.angle_beta   90.00
_cell.angle_gamma   90.00
#
_symmetry.space_group_name_H-M   'P 1'
#
loop_
_entity.id
_entity.type
_entity.pdbx_description
1 polymer ?
#
loop_
_entity_poly.entity_id
_entity_poly.type
_entity_poly.pdbx_seq_one_letter_code
_entity_poly.pdbx_strand_id
1 'polypeptide(L)' 'MPRRSCLAVPGSSERFLEKAPTVPADMSFLDLEDAVAPLEKEAARAKVAAAIREQSWDDRVLCVRVN' A
#
# COMPACT_ATOMS: atom_id res chain seq x y z
N MET A 1 12.53 -12.45 -8.72
CA MET A 1 12.38 -12.28 -7.25
C MET A 1 11.35 -13.28 -6.74
N PRO A 2 11.56 -13.94 -5.59
CA PRO A 2 10.58 -14.85 -5.00
C PRO A 2 9.26 -14.11 -4.67
N ARG A 3 8.12 -14.82 -4.69
CA ARG A 3 6.78 -14.29 -4.40
C ARG A 3 6.10 -15.12 -3.31
N ARG A 4 6.74 -15.23 -2.14
CA ARG A 4 6.31 -16.09 -1.02
C ARG A 4 5.33 -15.40 -0.09
N SER A 5 5.40 -14.07 0.00
CA SER A 5 4.55 -13.25 0.84
C SER A 5 4.05 -12.01 0.11
N CYS A 6 2.83 -11.60 0.44
CA CYS A 6 2.18 -10.41 -0.10
C CYS A 6 1.53 -9.65 1.04
N LEU A 7 2.07 -8.48 1.38
CA LEU A 7 1.55 -7.63 2.44
C LEU A 7 0.40 -6.77 1.92
N ALA A 8 -0.78 -6.92 2.53
CA ALA A 8 -1.93 -6.05 2.29
C ALA A 8 -1.83 -4.78 3.16
N VAL A 9 -1.93 -3.60 2.55
CA VAL A 9 -1.82 -2.32 3.24
C VAL A 9 -3.04 -1.44 2.90
N PRO A 10 -3.94 -1.14 3.85
CA PRO A 10 -5.11 -0.29 3.56
C PRO A 10 -4.69 1.14 3.24
N GLY A 11 -5.11 1.66 2.09
CA GLY A 11 -4.73 2.99 1.60
C GLY A 11 -5.31 4.17 2.40
N SER A 12 -6.30 3.94 3.27
CA SER A 12 -6.88 4.96 4.13
C SER A 12 -6.03 5.29 5.37
N SER A 13 -5.12 4.39 5.77
CA SER A 13 -4.35 4.49 7.01
C SER A 13 -2.89 4.90 6.76
N GLU A 14 -2.56 6.16 7.07
CA GLU A 14 -1.20 6.70 6.97
C GLU A 14 -0.22 5.90 7.83
N ARG A 15 -0.61 5.54 9.06
CA ARG A 15 0.20 4.71 9.95
C ARG A 15 0.61 3.38 9.31
N PHE A 16 -0.28 2.74 8.55
CA PHE A 16 0.04 1.48 7.89
C PHE A 16 0.88 1.70 6.64
N LEU A 17 0.61 2.76 5.87
CA LEU A 17 1.42 3.15 4.71
C LEU A 17 2.87 3.43 5.14
N GLU A 18 3.10 4.26 6.17
CA GLU A 18 4.45 4.58 6.68
C GLU A 18 5.23 3.35 7.16
N LYS A 19 4.54 2.36 7.73
CA LYS A 19 5.17 1.14 8.22
C LYS A 19 5.46 0.12 7.11
N ALA A 20 4.68 0.13 6.03
CA ALA A 20 4.73 -0.92 5.03
C ALA A 20 6.13 -1.16 4.42
N PRO A 21 6.93 -0.12 4.07
CA PRO A 21 8.27 -0.31 3.53
C PRO A 21 9.23 -1.03 4.51
N THR A 22 9.00 -0.92 5.82
CA THR A 22 9.88 -1.54 6.83
C THR A 22 9.50 -2.99 7.15
N VAL A 23 8.36 -3.48 6.67
CA VAL A 23 7.90 -4.85 6.94
C VAL A 23 8.53 -5.80 5.91
N PRO A 24 9.21 -6.88 6.32
CA PRO A 24 9.76 -7.86 5.37
C PRO A 24 8.66 -8.58 4.61
N ALA A 25 8.51 -8.28 3.33
CA ALA A 25 7.59 -8.95 2.42
C ALA A 25 8.15 -8.95 1.00
N ASP A 26 7.95 -10.05 0.26
CA ASP A 26 8.38 -10.15 -1.13
C ASP A 26 7.56 -9.21 -2.04
N MET A 27 6.30 -8.95 -1.66
CA MET A 27 5.38 -8.05 -2.35
C MET A 27 4.57 -7.22 -1.36
N SER A 28 4.13 -6.03 -1.76
CA SER A 28 3.21 -5.19 -0.99
C SER A 28 2.18 -4.58 -1.92
N PHE A 29 0.90 -4.68 -1.57
CA PHE A 29 -0.15 -4.00 -2.30
C PHE A 29 -0.82 -2.94 -1.42
N LEU A 30 -0.96 -1.75 -1.99
CA LEU A 30 -1.69 -0.65 -1.39
C LEU A 30 -3.15 -0.76 -1.84
N ASP A 31 -4.05 -0.92 -0.88
CA ASP A 31 -5.44 -1.27 -1.14
C ASP A 31 -6.35 -0.04 -1.23
N LEU A 32 -7.11 0.06 -2.32
CA LEU A 32 -8.16 1.04 -2.54
C LEU A 32 -9.55 0.38 -2.69
N GLU A 33 -9.63 -0.93 -2.50
CA GLU A 33 -10.85 -1.74 -2.64
C GLU A 33 -11.48 -2.00 -1.27
N ASP A 34 -11.53 -3.25 -0.81
CA ASP A 34 -12.37 -3.68 0.31
C ASP A 34 -11.92 -3.15 1.67
N ALA A 35 -10.63 -2.85 1.85
CA ALA A 35 -10.13 -2.32 3.13
C ALA A 35 -10.33 -0.81 3.28
N VAL A 36 -11.00 -0.15 2.33
CA VAL A 36 -11.25 1.30 2.34
C VAL A 36 -12.74 1.59 2.27
N ALA A 37 -13.26 2.31 3.26
CA ALA A 37 -14.66 2.72 3.27
C ALA A 37 -14.98 3.58 2.02
N PRO A 38 -16.19 3.47 1.43
CA PRO A 38 -16.52 4.18 0.19
C PRO A 38 -16.24 5.70 0.21
N LEU A 39 -16.53 6.35 1.35
CA LEU A 39 -16.31 7.78 1.56
C LEU A 39 -14.82 8.16 1.70
N GLU A 40 -13.96 7.21 2.04
CA GLU A 40 -12.52 7.44 2.20
C GLU A 40 -11.72 7.19 0.93
N LYS A 41 -12.32 6.59 -0.11
CA LYS A 41 -11.62 6.19 -1.34
C LYS A 41 -10.90 7.34 -2.03
N GLU A 42 -11.47 8.54 -2.02
CA GLU A 42 -10.84 9.71 -2.63
C GLU A 42 -9.58 10.15 -1.87
N ALA A 43 -9.68 10.30 -0.55
CA ALA A 43 -8.54 10.61 0.30
C ALA A 43 -7.47 9.51 0.26
N ALA A 44 -7.89 8.24 0.25
CA ALA A 44 -6.99 7.09 0.17
C ALA A 44 -6.17 7.08 -1.12
N ARG A 45 -6.76 7.45 -2.28
CA ARG A 45 -6.01 7.60 -3.54
C ARG A 45 -4.87 8.61 -3.41
N ALA A 46 -5.12 9.76 -2.80
CA ALA A 46 -4.10 10.78 -2.59
C ALA A 46 -2.96 10.28 -1.68
N LYS A 47 -3.32 9.62 -0.57
CA LYS A 47 -2.37 9.02 0.38
C LYS A 47 -1.51 7.93 -0.26
N VAL A 48 -2.12 7.01 -0.99
CA VAL A 48 -1.42 5.94 -1.73
C VAL A 48 -0.45 6.53 -2.74
N ALA A 49 -0.87 7.55 -3.50
CA ALA A 49 -0.03 8.20 -4.48
C ALA A 49 1.18 8.93 -3.83
N ALA A 50 0.98 9.55 -2.67
CA ALA A 50 2.06 10.13 -1.87
C ALA A 50 3.01 9.04 -1.36
N ALA A 51 2.49 7.96 -0.78
CA ALA A 51 3.29 6.84 -0.28
C ALA A 51 4.17 6.19 -1.36
N ILE A 52 3.68 6.08 -2.60
CA ILE A 52 4.47 5.55 -3.73
C ILE A 52 5.61 6.50 -4.12
N ARG A 53 5.40 7.81 -4.08
CA ARG A 53 6.39 8.81 -4.51
C ARG A 53 7.41 9.16 -3.44
N GLU A 54 6.99 9.18 -2.19
CA GLU A 54 7.73 9.82 -1.10
C GLU A 54 8.42 8.83 -0.17
N GLN A 55 7.96 7.57 -0.13
CA GLN A 55 8.54 6.55 0.74
C GLN A 55 9.60 5.72 0.02
N SER A 56 10.62 5.31 0.77
CA SER A 56 11.68 4.43 0.28
C SER A 56 11.23 2.98 0.31
N TRP A 57 10.67 2.51 -0.80
CA TRP A 57 10.43 1.08 -1.04
C TRP A 57 11.75 0.41 -1.44
N ASP A 58 11.98 -0.80 -0.92
CA ASP A 58 13.08 -1.64 -1.40
C ASP A 58 12.73 -2.27 -2.75
N ASP A 59 13.50 -3.27 -3.18
CA ASP A 59 13.29 -3.95 -4.46
C ASP A 59 12.02 -4.82 -4.53
N ARG A 60 11.14 -4.80 -3.51
CA ARG A 60 9.89 -5.58 -3.50
C ARG A 60 8.97 -5.24 -4.66
N VAL A 61 8.06 -6.15 -4.98
CA VAL A 61 6.98 -5.84 -5.92
C VAL A 61 5.97 -4.94 -5.21
N LEU A 62 5.93 -3.67 -5.59
CA LEU A 62 4.91 -2.73 -5.15
C LEU A 62 3.76 -2.69 -6.15
N CYS A 63 2.54 -2.88 -5.68
CA CYS A 63 1.34 -2.77 -6.50
C CYS A 63 0.22 -2.00 -5.79
N VAL A 64 -0.81 -1.65 -6.54
CA VAL A 64 -2.02 -1.02 -6.03
C VAL A 64 -3.20 -1.91 -6.40
N ARG A 65 -4.03 -2.28 -5.41
CA ARG A 65 -5.31 -2.93 -5.67
C ARG A 65 -6.36 -1.86 -5.90
N VAL A 66 -6.82 -1.74 -7.14
CA VAL A 66 -7.85 -0.78 -7.56
C VAL A 66 -9.25 -1.35 -7.32
N ASN A 67 -10.27 -0.47 -7.37
CA ASN A 67 -11.68 -0.83 -7.24
C ASN A 67 -12.34 -1.10 -8.59
#